data_AF-A0A3C1B5H0-F1
#
_entry.id   AF-A0A3C1B5H0-F1
#
_cell.length_a   1.000
_cell.length_b   1.000
_cell.length_c   1.000
_cell.angle_alpha   90.00
_cell.angle_beta   90.00
_cell.angle_gamma   90.00
#
_symmetry.space_group_name_H-M   'P 1'
#
loop_
_entity.id
_entity.type
_entity.pdbx_description
1 polymer ?
#
loop_
_entity_poly.entity_id
_entity_poly.type
_entity_poly.pdbx_seq_one_letter_code
_entity_poly.pdbx_strand_id
1 'polypeptide(L)'
;MYSLIFSLLISPSWSDIKLIDAFEEQPERRWRYFSDQVMGGLSQGQANFVKTDARFSAHLSGWVTTQNNGGFIQIRREIKGSDYPNAQGVTLTVKGNGERYYLHLRTKQTRLPWHYYQASFDSNSDWQSFSIPFSSFERSGWVLGTEIDPASISSLGIVAYGKDHHADLWIDEIGFY
;
A
#
# COMPACT_ATOMS: atom_id res chain seq x y z
N MET A 1 -33.94 -21.98 -7.12
CA MET A 1 -32.75 -22.79 -6.81
C MET A 1 -31.57 -21.83 -6.71
N TYR A 2 -31.28 -21.31 -5.50
CA TYR A 2 -30.18 -20.35 -5.31
C TYR A 2 -28.89 -21.13 -5.17
N SER A 3 -27.98 -20.97 -6.13
CA SER A 3 -26.65 -21.56 -6.08
C SER A 3 -25.79 -20.71 -5.16
N LEU A 4 -25.51 -21.22 -3.95
CA LEU A 4 -24.55 -20.63 -3.03
C LEU A 4 -23.15 -20.91 -3.58
N ILE A 5 -22.48 -19.89 -4.12
CA ILE A 5 -21.07 -20.00 -4.51
C ILE A 5 -20.26 -19.87 -3.23
N PHE A 6 -19.68 -20.97 -2.78
CA PHE A 6 -18.68 -20.98 -1.72
C PHE A 6 -17.34 -20.64 -2.37
N SER A 7 -16.92 -19.38 -2.29
CA SER A 7 -15.56 -18.97 -2.67
C SER A 7 -14.59 -19.55 -1.65
N LEU A 8 -13.90 -20.62 -2.04
CA LEU A 8 -12.80 -21.18 -1.28
C LEU A 8 -11.66 -20.15 -1.25
N LEU A 9 -11.50 -19.44 -0.14
CA LEU A 9 -10.31 -18.63 0.13
C LEU A 9 -9.15 -19.61 0.36
N ILE A 10 -8.42 -19.93 -0.70
CA ILE A 10 -7.14 -20.62 -0.57
C ILE A 10 -6.19 -19.61 0.07
N SER A 11 -5.97 -19.75 1.37
CA SER A 11 -4.92 -19.01 2.07
C SER A 11 -3.58 -19.45 1.46
N PRO A 12 -2.72 -18.54 0.97
CA PRO A 12 -1.37 -18.91 0.59
C PRO A 12 -0.69 -19.57 1.80
N SER A 13 0.06 -20.66 1.58
CA SER A 13 0.88 -21.21 2.65
C SER A 13 1.88 -20.14 3.08
N TRP A 14 1.94 -19.86 4.38
CA TRP A 14 2.83 -18.86 4.98
C TRP A 14 4.32 -19.10 4.70
N SER A 15 4.70 -20.17 3.99
CA SER A 15 6.09 -20.58 3.73
C SER A 15 6.82 -19.76 2.65
N ASP A 16 6.12 -18.97 1.83
CA ASP A 16 6.74 -18.19 0.73
C ASP A 16 6.65 -16.67 0.89
N ILE A 17 6.18 -16.18 2.05
CA ILE A 17 6.17 -14.73 2.32
C ILE A 17 7.60 -14.21 2.40
N LYS A 18 7.90 -13.26 1.51
CA LYS A 18 9.14 -12.49 1.53
C LYS A 18 8.86 -11.12 2.12
N LEU A 19 9.22 -10.95 3.38
CA LEU A 19 9.09 -9.69 4.11
C LEU A 19 9.90 -8.59 3.43
N ILE A 20 9.26 -7.45 3.16
CA ILE A 20 9.92 -6.24 2.67
C ILE A 20 10.36 -5.39 3.86
N ASP A 21 9.46 -5.14 4.81
CA ASP A 21 9.76 -4.36 6.02
C ASP A 21 8.82 -4.75 7.17
N ALA A 22 9.36 -4.78 8.37
CA ALA A 22 8.64 -4.75 9.65
C ALA A 22 8.95 -3.46 10.44
N PHE A 23 9.47 -2.44 9.76
CA PHE A 23 9.84 -1.12 10.27
C PHE A 23 10.90 -1.11 11.38
N GLU A 24 11.66 -2.20 11.49
CA GLU A 24 12.84 -2.27 12.35
C GLU A 24 14.01 -1.48 11.76
N GLU A 25 14.95 -1.07 12.60
CA GLU A 25 16.24 -0.49 12.18
C GLU A 25 16.15 0.66 11.16
N GLN A 26 15.83 1.86 11.64
CA GLN A 26 15.87 3.11 10.85
C GLN A 26 14.95 3.10 9.61
N PRO A 27 13.65 2.80 9.77
CA PRO A 27 12.70 2.76 8.65
C PRO A 27 12.58 4.10 7.90
N GLU A 28 12.87 5.23 8.54
CA GLU A 28 12.88 6.56 7.94
C GLU A 28 13.91 6.72 6.82
N ARG A 29 14.92 5.85 6.76
CA ARG A 29 15.89 5.82 5.64
C ARG A 29 15.35 5.13 4.40
N ARG A 30 14.34 4.28 4.55
CA ARG A 30 13.78 3.44 3.47
C ARG A 30 12.38 3.86 3.05
N TRP A 31 11.61 4.45 3.96
CA TRP A 31 10.25 4.93 3.74
C TRP A 31 10.21 6.45 3.74
N ARG A 32 9.52 7.00 2.74
CA ARG A 32 9.39 8.45 2.56
C ARG A 32 7.92 8.85 2.56
N TYR A 33 7.60 9.88 3.32
CA TYR A 33 6.28 10.51 3.32
C TYR A 33 6.12 11.44 2.12
N PHE A 34 4.92 11.43 1.52
CA PHE A 34 4.51 12.40 0.51
C PHE A 34 3.05 12.82 0.77
N SER A 35 2.72 14.05 0.41
CA SER A 35 1.36 14.56 0.35
C SER A 35 1.09 15.19 -1.02
N ASP A 36 -0.17 15.43 -1.33
CA ASP A 36 -0.59 16.16 -2.52
C ASP A 36 -0.10 17.62 -2.59
N GLN A 37 0.50 18.15 -1.52
CA GLN A 37 1.10 19.48 -1.48
C GLN A 37 2.19 19.67 -2.53
N VAL A 38 2.85 18.58 -2.96
CA VAL A 38 3.82 18.61 -4.07
C VAL A 38 3.19 19.02 -5.41
N MET A 39 1.86 18.95 -5.52
CA MET A 39 1.06 19.38 -6.66
C MET A 39 0.14 20.57 -6.32
N GLY A 40 0.29 21.20 -5.15
CA GLY A 40 -0.55 22.32 -4.68
C GLY A 40 -1.81 21.93 -3.92
N GLY A 41 -1.98 20.64 -3.61
CA GLY A 41 -3.05 20.13 -2.74
C GLY A 41 -2.92 20.63 -1.30
N LEU A 42 -3.98 20.42 -0.51
CA LEU A 42 -4.10 20.95 0.84
C LEU A 42 -4.13 19.86 1.92
N SER A 43 -3.85 18.60 1.58
CA SER A 43 -3.81 17.52 2.58
C SER A 43 -2.64 17.73 3.55
N GLN A 44 -2.89 17.51 4.83
CA GLN A 44 -1.91 17.67 5.90
C GLN A 44 -1.82 16.38 6.69
N GLY A 45 -0.62 15.86 6.85
CA GLY A 45 -0.40 14.61 7.56
C GLY A 45 1.08 14.36 7.79
N GLN A 46 1.36 13.17 8.30
CA GLN A 46 2.69 12.74 8.65
C GLN A 46 2.79 11.22 8.61
N ALA A 47 4.03 10.74 8.57
CA ALA A 47 4.36 9.36 8.85
C ALA A 47 5.34 9.30 10.01
N ASN A 48 4.97 8.55 11.05
CA ASN A 48 5.85 8.25 12.17
C ASN A 48 6.20 6.76 12.15
N PHE A 49 7.38 6.42 12.67
CA PHE A 49 7.75 5.03 12.90
C PHE A 49 7.88 4.84 14.41
N VAL A 50 7.08 3.93 14.95
CA VAL A 50 6.87 3.78 16.38
C VAL A 50 7.30 2.39 16.81
N LYS A 51 8.12 2.34 17.85
CA LYS A 51 8.45 1.10 18.56
C LYS A 51 7.61 1.04 19.84
N THR A 52 6.90 -0.06 20.01
CA THR A 52 6.25 -0.45 21.28
C THR A 52 6.92 -1.72 21.81
N ASP A 53 6.57 -2.16 23.01
CA ASP A 53 7.09 -3.42 23.56
C ASP A 53 6.68 -4.65 22.73
N ALA A 54 5.61 -4.55 21.95
CA ALA A 54 5.07 -5.65 21.18
C ALA A 54 5.47 -5.64 19.69
N ARG A 55 5.75 -4.46 19.11
CA ARG A 55 5.90 -4.30 17.65
C ARG A 55 6.58 -3.01 17.23
N PHE A 56 7.11 -3.01 16.02
CA PHE A 56 7.55 -1.83 15.28
C PHE A 56 6.51 -1.55 14.18
N SER A 57 6.05 -0.32 14.06
CA SER A 57 5.00 0.00 13.10
C SER A 57 5.22 1.37 12.46
N ALA A 58 4.82 1.50 11.20
CA ALA A 58 4.56 2.81 10.60
C ALA A 58 3.16 3.30 10.97
N HIS A 59 3.03 4.59 11.23
CA HIS A 59 1.77 5.27 11.49
C HIS A 59 1.59 6.41 10.48
N LEU A 60 0.68 6.22 9.53
CA LEU A 60 0.26 7.23 8.57
C LEU A 60 -1.01 7.90 9.09
N SER A 61 -0.93 9.20 9.37
CA SER A 61 -2.05 9.94 9.94
C SER A 61 -2.16 11.35 9.40
N GLY A 62 -3.38 11.88 9.27
CA GLY A 62 -3.61 13.26 8.85
C GLY A 62 -4.96 13.48 8.18
N TRP A 63 -5.23 14.72 7.79
CA TRP A 63 -6.40 15.11 7.02
C TRP A 63 -6.10 15.06 5.52
N VAL A 64 -6.89 14.26 4.80
CA VAL A 64 -6.92 14.21 3.34
C VAL A 64 -8.05 15.10 2.84
N THR A 65 -7.79 15.92 1.83
CA THR A 65 -8.82 16.70 1.13
C THR A 65 -8.59 16.72 -0.38
N THR A 66 -9.66 16.65 -1.17
CA THR A 66 -9.64 16.73 -2.63
C THR A 66 -9.54 18.17 -3.15
N GLN A 67 -9.46 19.17 -2.27
CA GLN A 67 -9.24 20.56 -2.66
C GLN A 67 -7.93 20.74 -3.43
N ASN A 68 -7.91 21.71 -4.35
CA ASN A 68 -6.79 22.02 -5.24
C ASN A 68 -6.27 20.82 -6.06
N ASN A 69 -7.18 19.96 -6.53
CA ASN A 69 -6.83 18.73 -7.24
C ASN A 69 -5.92 17.79 -6.42
N GLY A 70 -5.98 17.89 -5.09
CA GLY A 70 -5.28 17.02 -4.17
C GLY A 70 -6.02 15.71 -3.94
N GLY A 71 -5.95 15.24 -2.71
CA GLY A 71 -6.65 14.07 -2.22
C GLY A 71 -5.71 12.95 -1.81
N PHE A 72 -4.47 13.21 -1.38
CA PHE A 72 -3.65 12.14 -0.79
C PHE A 72 -2.63 12.54 0.28
N ILE A 73 -2.40 11.58 1.18
CA ILE A 73 -1.15 11.41 1.94
C ILE A 73 -0.65 9.97 1.75
N GLN A 74 0.66 9.75 1.75
CA GLN A 74 1.26 8.42 1.53
C GLN A 74 2.61 8.24 2.21
N ILE A 75 2.96 6.98 2.45
CA ILE A 75 4.34 6.54 2.58
C ILE A 75 4.72 5.65 1.42
N ARG A 76 5.96 5.76 0.95
CA ARG A 76 6.47 4.94 -0.16
C ARG A 76 7.90 4.49 0.09
N ARG A 77 8.19 3.25 -0.30
CA ARG A 77 9.52 2.66 -0.29
C ARG A 77 9.94 2.23 -1.69
N GLU A 78 11.21 2.44 -2.02
CA GLU A 78 11.82 1.88 -3.22
C GLU A 78 12.03 0.38 -3.07
N ILE A 79 11.74 -0.35 -4.14
CA ILE A 79 11.78 -1.81 -4.19
C ILE A 79 12.63 -2.23 -5.37
N LYS A 80 13.53 -3.18 -5.13
CA LYS A 80 14.24 -3.88 -6.20
C LYS A 80 13.47 -5.15 -6.56
N GLY A 81 12.46 -5.01 -7.43
CA GLY A 81 11.54 -6.09 -7.77
C GLY A 81 12.22 -7.37 -8.28
N SER A 82 13.41 -7.26 -8.86
CA SER A 82 14.22 -8.41 -9.31
C SER A 82 14.61 -9.39 -8.20
N ASP A 83 14.51 -9.00 -6.92
CA ASP A 83 14.76 -9.89 -5.78
C ASP A 83 13.52 -10.76 -5.45
N TYR A 84 12.39 -10.47 -6.11
CA TYR A 84 11.08 -11.09 -5.93
C TYR A 84 10.43 -11.48 -7.28
N PRO A 85 11.15 -12.15 -8.20
CA PRO A 85 10.69 -12.32 -9.60
C PRO A 85 9.43 -13.20 -9.72
N ASN A 86 9.15 -14.02 -8.71
CA ASN A 86 8.03 -14.97 -8.70
C ASN A 86 6.88 -14.54 -7.77
N ALA A 87 6.94 -13.32 -7.21
CA ALA A 87 5.87 -12.83 -6.36
C ALA A 87 4.54 -12.76 -7.12
N GLN A 88 3.45 -13.07 -6.43
CA GLN A 88 2.09 -13.10 -6.94
C GLN A 88 1.25 -11.94 -6.41
N GLY A 89 1.68 -11.31 -5.31
CA GLY A 89 0.96 -10.19 -4.71
C GLY A 89 1.68 -9.55 -3.54
N VAL A 90 0.96 -8.65 -2.86
CA VAL A 90 1.41 -7.94 -1.66
C VAL A 90 0.75 -8.54 -0.43
N THR A 91 1.53 -8.78 0.62
CA THR A 91 1.00 -9.03 1.97
C THR A 91 1.18 -7.79 2.83
N LEU A 92 0.24 -7.52 3.73
CA LEU A 92 0.35 -6.45 4.71
C LEU A 92 -0.45 -6.75 5.97
N THR A 93 0.05 -6.31 7.12
CA THR A 93 -0.66 -6.34 8.40
C THR A 93 -0.89 -4.91 8.88
N VAL A 94 -2.16 -4.54 9.09
CA VAL A 94 -2.57 -3.16 9.38
C VAL A 94 -3.65 -3.07 10.46
N LYS A 95 -3.76 -1.90 11.08
CA LYS A 95 -4.88 -1.50 11.94
C LYS A 95 -5.22 -0.06 11.61
N GLY A 96 -6.48 0.26 11.38
CA GLY A 96 -6.90 1.60 11.01
C GLY A 96 -8.17 2.06 11.71
N ASN A 97 -8.84 3.03 11.09
CA ASN A 97 -10.00 3.72 11.64
C ASN A 97 -11.32 3.40 10.93
N GLY A 98 -11.39 2.32 10.15
CA GLY A 98 -12.58 1.98 9.37
C GLY A 98 -12.56 2.51 7.93
N GLU A 99 -11.55 3.31 7.58
CA GLU A 99 -11.43 3.89 6.24
C GLU A 99 -10.78 2.92 5.24
N ARG A 100 -11.02 3.22 3.96
CA ARG A 100 -10.41 2.55 2.81
C ARG A 100 -9.05 3.18 2.50
N TYR A 101 -8.05 2.33 2.35
CA TYR A 101 -6.70 2.70 1.95
C TYR A 101 -6.28 1.96 0.68
N TYR A 102 -5.19 2.41 0.08
CA TYR A 102 -4.72 1.91 -1.20
C TYR A 102 -3.24 1.54 -1.14
N LEU A 103 -2.90 0.47 -1.84
CA LEU A 103 -1.54 0.17 -2.25
C LEU A 103 -1.29 0.81 -3.60
N HIS A 104 -0.24 1.63 -3.73
CA HIS A 104 0.23 2.15 -5.02
C HIS A 104 1.54 1.45 -5.39
N LEU A 105 1.51 0.68 -6.47
CA LEU A 105 2.65 -0.04 -6.99
C LEU A 105 3.16 0.64 -8.27
N ARG A 106 4.48 0.74 -8.39
CA ARG A 106 5.14 1.29 -9.57
C ARG A 106 6.11 0.27 -10.14
N THR A 107 6.27 0.32 -11.46
CA THR A 107 7.23 -0.50 -12.19
C THR A 107 8.24 0.38 -12.91
N LYS A 108 9.22 -0.22 -13.58
CA LYS A 108 10.15 0.51 -14.45
C LYS A 108 9.45 1.24 -15.62
N GLN A 109 8.21 0.86 -15.96
CA GLN A 109 7.41 1.51 -17.01
C GLN A 109 6.57 2.69 -16.49
N THR A 110 6.34 2.80 -15.17
CA THR A 110 5.60 3.92 -14.57
C THR A 110 6.50 5.17 -14.47
N ARG A 111 6.84 5.76 -15.63
CA ARG A 111 7.79 6.89 -15.74
C ARG A 111 7.20 8.24 -15.34
N LEU A 112 5.88 8.39 -15.42
CA LEU A 112 5.20 9.65 -15.12
C LEU A 112 4.70 9.67 -13.66
N PRO A 113 4.68 10.83 -12.99
CA PRO A 113 4.25 10.92 -11.59
C PRO A 113 2.83 10.43 -11.30
N TRP A 114 1.94 10.40 -12.29
CA TRP A 114 0.56 9.90 -12.16
C TRP A 114 0.39 8.44 -12.64
N HIS A 115 1.46 7.79 -13.09
CA HIS A 115 1.43 6.37 -13.43
C HIS A 115 1.68 5.50 -12.20
N TYR A 116 0.72 4.63 -11.92
CA TYR A 116 0.78 3.63 -10.87
C TYR A 116 -0.25 2.54 -11.14
N TYR A 117 -0.08 1.42 -10.47
CA TYR A 117 -1.10 0.39 -10.30
C TYR A 117 -1.66 0.54 -8.88
N GLN A 118 -2.96 0.38 -8.70
CA GLN A 118 -3.59 0.52 -7.38
C GLN A 118 -4.49 -0.66 -7.02
N ALA A 119 -4.48 -1.04 -5.75
CA ALA A 119 -5.48 -1.93 -5.17
C ALA A 119 -5.89 -1.38 -3.79
N SER A 120 -7.16 -1.57 -3.42
CA SER A 120 -7.70 -1.07 -2.15
C SER A 120 -7.83 -2.16 -1.10
N PHE A 121 -7.83 -1.76 0.17
CA PHE A 121 -8.24 -2.58 1.30
C PHE A 121 -8.99 -1.72 2.32
N ASP A 122 -9.95 -2.32 3.02
CA ASP A 122 -10.74 -1.66 4.05
C ASP A 122 -10.17 -2.02 5.42
N SER A 123 -9.74 -1.03 6.18
CA SER A 123 -9.17 -1.21 7.52
C SER A 123 -10.27 -1.22 8.59
N ASN A 124 -9.97 -1.74 9.78
CA ASN A 124 -10.80 -1.57 10.97
C ASN A 124 -9.93 -1.33 12.22
N SER A 125 -10.57 -1.23 13.39
CA SER A 125 -9.91 -0.95 14.67
C SER A 125 -9.03 -2.07 15.21
N ASP A 126 -9.07 -3.25 14.59
CA ASP A 126 -8.27 -4.42 14.96
C ASP A 126 -7.14 -4.64 13.96
N TRP A 127 -6.12 -5.41 14.36
CA TRP A 127 -5.07 -5.82 13.43
C TRP A 127 -5.59 -6.85 12.44
N GLN A 128 -5.37 -6.60 11.15
CA GLN A 128 -5.81 -7.43 10.04
C GLN A 128 -4.66 -7.68 9.08
N SER A 129 -4.53 -8.92 8.60
CA SER A 129 -3.60 -9.28 7.54
C SER A 129 -4.33 -9.44 6.22
N PHE A 130 -3.77 -8.87 5.16
CA PHE A 130 -4.29 -8.94 3.80
C PHE A 130 -3.26 -9.60 2.87
N SER A 131 -3.75 -10.35 1.90
CA SER A 131 -2.98 -10.84 0.75
C SER A 131 -3.69 -10.38 -0.52
N ILE A 132 -3.08 -9.43 -1.22
CA ILE A 132 -3.69 -8.75 -2.38
C ILE A 132 -2.90 -9.17 -3.63
N PRO A 133 -3.47 -10.04 -4.50
CA PRO A 133 -2.76 -10.48 -5.69
C PRO A 133 -2.56 -9.33 -6.67
N PHE A 134 -1.49 -9.39 -7.46
CA PHE A 134 -1.21 -8.38 -8.49
C PHE A 134 -2.32 -8.27 -9.54
N SER A 135 -3.09 -9.35 -9.76
CA SER A 135 -4.26 -9.34 -10.64
C SER A 135 -5.42 -8.46 -10.15
N SER A 136 -5.44 -8.08 -8.87
CA SER A 136 -6.43 -7.15 -8.29
C SER A 136 -6.05 -5.69 -8.47
N PHE A 137 -4.85 -5.40 -8.99
CA PHE A 137 -4.40 -4.04 -9.18
C PHE A 137 -4.92 -3.46 -10.50
N GLU A 138 -5.50 -2.28 -10.41
CA GLU A 138 -5.97 -1.51 -11.56
C GLU A 138 -4.90 -0.51 -12.00
N ARG A 139 -4.68 -0.40 -13.31
CA ARG A 139 -3.76 0.61 -13.88
C ARG A 139 -4.38 2.01 -13.85
N SER A 140 -3.60 3.01 -13.45
CA SER A 140 -4.05 4.42 -13.45
C SER A 140 -4.18 5.04 -14.85
N GLY A 141 -3.63 4.39 -15.89
CA GLY A 141 -3.69 4.86 -17.26
C GLY A 141 -3.60 3.72 -18.28
N TRP A 142 -4.31 3.87 -19.39
CA TRP A 142 -4.43 2.84 -20.44
C TRP A 142 -3.10 2.47 -21.12
N VAL A 143 -2.10 3.35 -21.05
CA VAL A 143 -0.75 3.13 -21.60
C VAL A 143 0.07 2.12 -20.79
N LEU A 144 -0.33 1.84 -19.54
CA LEU A 144 0.30 0.82 -18.71
C LEU A 144 -0.19 -0.57 -19.10
N GLY A 145 0.68 -1.57 -18.93
CA GLY A 145 0.32 -2.98 -19.11
C GLY A 145 -0.85 -3.38 -18.21
N THR A 146 -1.55 -4.44 -18.57
CA THR A 146 -2.61 -5.02 -17.72
C THR A 146 -2.05 -5.95 -16.66
N GLU A 147 -0.88 -6.55 -16.92
CA GLU A 147 -0.19 -7.44 -16.01
C GLU A 147 1.01 -6.74 -15.39
N ILE A 148 1.24 -6.98 -14.10
CA ILE A 148 2.39 -6.49 -13.37
C ILE A 148 3.48 -7.57 -13.41
N ASP A 149 4.63 -7.25 -14.01
CA ASP A 149 5.85 -8.06 -13.88
C ASP A 149 6.51 -7.77 -12.52
N PRO A 150 6.58 -8.75 -11.60
CA PRO A 150 7.18 -8.54 -10.27
C PRO A 150 8.63 -8.08 -10.33
N ALA A 151 9.41 -8.58 -11.30
CA ALA A 151 10.82 -8.23 -11.46
C ALA A 151 11.02 -6.76 -11.90
N SER A 152 9.96 -6.13 -12.41
CA SER A 152 9.95 -4.75 -12.84
C SER A 152 9.50 -3.76 -11.75
N ILE A 153 9.01 -4.24 -10.60
CA ILE A 153 8.55 -3.38 -9.49
C ILE A 153 9.71 -2.49 -9.02
N SER A 154 9.43 -1.19 -8.90
CA SER A 154 10.38 -0.15 -8.53
C SER A 154 10.03 0.55 -7.22
N SER A 155 8.75 0.59 -6.84
CA SER A 155 8.34 1.05 -5.51
C SER A 155 6.95 0.55 -5.13
N LEU A 156 6.71 0.53 -3.81
CA LEU A 156 5.44 0.20 -3.19
C LEU A 156 5.11 1.30 -2.19
N GLY A 157 3.88 1.80 -2.26
CA GLY A 157 3.37 2.83 -1.36
C GLY A 157 2.02 2.46 -0.77
N ILE A 158 1.73 3.06 0.37
CA ILE A 158 0.48 2.91 1.13
C ILE A 158 -0.10 4.32 1.24
N VAL A 159 -1.35 4.47 0.81
CA VAL A 159 -1.93 5.76 0.46
C VAL A 159 -3.34 5.88 1.04
N ALA A 160 -3.61 7.01 1.68
CA ALA A 160 -4.96 7.48 1.93
C ALA A 160 -5.33 8.39 0.75
N TYR A 161 -6.37 8.05 -0.02
CA TYR A 161 -6.61 8.63 -1.36
C TYR A 161 -8.09 8.88 -1.68
N GLY A 162 -8.34 9.92 -2.48
CA GLY A 162 -9.51 10.01 -3.34
C GLY A 162 -10.79 10.58 -2.70
N LYS A 163 -10.76 10.94 -1.41
CA LYS A 163 -11.88 11.61 -0.73
C LYS A 163 -11.41 12.40 0.49
N ASP A 164 -12.27 13.31 0.95
CA ASP A 164 -12.08 14.03 2.21
C ASP A 164 -12.31 13.09 3.40
N HIS A 165 -11.30 12.91 4.24
CA HIS A 165 -11.37 12.09 5.46
C HIS A 165 -10.16 12.33 6.38
N HIS A 166 -10.26 11.85 7.62
CA HIS A 166 -9.10 11.69 8.49
C HIS A 166 -8.51 10.30 8.26
N ALA A 167 -7.25 10.25 7.83
CA ALA A 167 -6.45 9.04 7.76
C ALA A 167 -5.82 8.75 9.13
N ASP A 168 -5.91 7.51 9.57
CA ASP A 168 -5.25 6.97 10.76
C ASP A 168 -5.02 5.47 10.52
N LEU A 169 -3.82 5.14 10.05
CA LEU A 169 -3.45 3.79 9.65
C LEU A 169 -2.10 3.41 10.25
N TRP A 170 -2.11 2.29 10.97
CA TRP A 170 -0.93 1.59 11.46
C TRP A 170 -0.60 0.45 10.52
N ILE A 171 0.69 0.28 10.21
CA ILE A 171 1.21 -0.80 9.38
C ILE A 171 2.32 -1.48 10.17
N ASP A 172 2.18 -2.78 10.38
CA ASP A 172 3.11 -3.60 11.13
C ASP A 172 4.14 -4.24 10.22
N GLU A 173 3.66 -4.84 9.14
CA GLU A 173 4.46 -5.61 8.22
C GLU A 173 3.95 -5.41 6.80
N ILE A 174 4.87 -5.44 5.84
CA ILE A 174 4.55 -5.47 4.43
C ILE A 174 5.54 -6.37 3.70
N GLY A 175 5.05 -7.14 2.74
CA GLY A 175 5.83 -8.14 2.02
C GLY A 175 5.24 -8.50 0.66
N PHE A 176 5.88 -9.46 0.02
CA PHE A 176 5.34 -10.17 -1.13
C PHE A 176 5.15 -11.65 -0.79
N TYR A 177 4.26 -12.33 -1.51
CA TYR A 177 4.07 -13.78 -1.47
C TYR A 177 4.07 -14.34 -2.89
#